data_AF-A0A2V9QP92-F1
#
_entry.id   AF-A0A2V9QP92-F1
#
_cell.length_a   1.000
_cell.length_b   1.000
_cell.length_c   1.000
_cell.angle_alpha   90.00
_cell.angle_beta   90.00
_cell.angle_gamma   90.00
#
_symmetry.space_group_name_H-M   'P 1'
#
loop_
_entity.id
_entity.type
_entity.pdbx_description
1 polymer ?
#
loop_
_entity_poly.entity_id
_entity_poly.type
_entity_poly.pdbx_seq_one_letter_code
_entity_poly.pdbx_strand_id
1 'polypeptide(L)'
;FVCLILPLDSSFAQVAKIEPSQPKWGETLTIAYNPKVEGAQLSGNDDIYVVLDLAFAERERLVAKMAKAGELFTYELPVMAPVPQVSCFFITMSEFDQKAHCDTLIYHPDGKPVRGAYLASLRAYYPEKYLEFFRQEIALYPDSYLAYAKKWLYAGIDPWRYSTKNAIKPTSYSALWPTDTCF
;
A
#
# COMPACT_ATOMS: atom_id res chain seq x y z
N PHE A 1 -33.34 -5.15 6.27
CA PHE A 1 -31.89 -5.24 6.07
C PHE A 1 -31.27 -5.76 7.35
N VAL A 2 -30.88 -7.04 7.38
CA VAL A 2 -30.16 -7.62 8.52
C VAL A 2 -28.69 -7.32 8.28
N CYS A 3 -28.13 -6.41 9.06
CA CYS A 3 -26.69 -6.13 9.08
C CYS A 3 -26.03 -7.32 9.80
N LEU A 4 -25.51 -8.27 9.03
CA LEU A 4 -24.75 -9.40 9.55
C LEU A 4 -23.39 -8.85 9.96
N ILE A 5 -23.27 -8.40 11.21
CA ILE A 5 -21.97 -8.11 11.82
C ILE A 5 -21.31 -9.47 12.01
N LEU A 6 -20.49 -9.89 11.05
CA LEU A 6 -19.58 -11.00 11.29
C LEU A 6 -18.61 -10.52 12.38
N PRO A 7 -18.51 -11.23 13.52
CA PRO A 7 -17.48 -10.91 14.49
C PRO A 7 -16.14 -11.13 13.80
N LEU A 8 -15.33 -10.07 13.70
CA LEU A 8 -13.90 -10.23 13.46
C LEU A 8 -13.40 -11.17 14.56
N ASP A 9 -12.91 -12.35 14.19
CA ASP A 9 -12.27 -13.25 15.12
C ASP A 9 -11.25 -12.45 15.93
N SER A 10 -11.43 -12.44 17.26
CA SER A 10 -10.63 -11.68 18.23
C SER A 10 -9.15 -12.12 18.28
N SER A 11 -8.72 -12.96 17.34
CA SER A 11 -7.46 -13.68 17.32
C SER A 11 -6.98 -13.83 15.87
N PHE A 12 -6.56 -12.73 15.24
CA PHE A 12 -5.66 -12.83 14.11
C PHE A 12 -4.20 -12.78 14.62
N ALA A 13 -3.36 -13.68 14.11
CA ALA A 13 -1.97 -13.85 14.56
C ALA A 13 -0.97 -12.81 14.01
N GLN A 14 -1.48 -11.80 13.29
CA GLN A 14 -0.70 -10.72 12.70
C GLN A 14 -0.91 -9.44 13.52
N VAL A 15 0.05 -8.52 13.51
CA VAL A 15 -0.07 -7.27 14.28
C VAL A 15 -1.15 -6.36 13.69
N ALA A 16 -1.30 -6.37 12.37
CA ALA A 16 -2.28 -5.58 11.65
C ALA A 16 -2.95 -6.36 10.53
N LYS A 17 -4.17 -5.95 10.16
CA LYS A 17 -4.95 -6.55 9.07
C LYS A 17 -5.82 -5.51 8.38
N ILE A 18 -6.02 -5.71 7.07
CA ILE A 18 -7.08 -5.05 6.30
C ILE A 18 -8.04 -6.12 5.79
N GLU A 19 -9.34 -5.91 5.99
CA GLU A 19 -10.41 -6.77 5.49
C GLU A 19 -11.49 -5.99 4.74
N PRO A 20 -12.06 -6.53 3.64
CA PRO A 20 -11.64 -7.76 2.96
C PRO A 20 -10.24 -7.58 2.33
N SER A 21 -9.57 -8.68 2.00
CA SER A 21 -8.22 -8.64 1.42
C SER A 21 -8.18 -8.03 0.01
N GLN A 22 -9.30 -8.07 -0.71
CA GLN A 22 -9.50 -7.44 -2.02
C GLN A 22 -10.70 -6.48 -1.95
N PRO A 23 -10.56 -5.33 -1.28
CA PRO A 23 -11.67 -4.40 -1.10
C PRO A 23 -12.06 -3.73 -2.42
N LYS A 24 -13.35 -3.63 -2.64
CA LYS A 24 -13.92 -3.05 -3.86
C LYS A 24 -14.42 -1.63 -3.61
N TRP A 25 -14.52 -0.82 -4.67
CA TRP A 25 -15.20 0.47 -4.59
C TRP A 25 -16.64 0.33 -4.10
N GLY A 26 -17.03 1.22 -3.19
CA GLY A 26 -18.34 1.21 -2.55
C GLY A 26 -18.46 0.24 -1.37
N GLU A 27 -17.45 -0.58 -1.10
CA GLU A 27 -17.38 -1.38 0.12
C GLU A 27 -16.77 -0.56 1.27
N THR A 28 -16.91 -1.08 2.49
CA THR A 28 -16.20 -0.56 3.66
C THR A 28 -15.14 -1.58 4.04
N LEU A 29 -13.89 -1.12 4.17
CA LEU A 29 -12.82 -1.95 4.70
C LEU A 29 -12.66 -1.72 6.20
N THR A 30 -12.28 -2.78 6.91
CA THR A 30 -11.90 -2.74 8.32
C THR A 30 -10.38 -2.84 8.40
N ILE A 31 -9.76 -1.85 9.02
CA ILE A 31 -8.36 -1.89 9.43
C ILE A 31 -8.33 -2.27 10.90
N ALA A 32 -7.56 -3.29 11.24
CA ALA A 32 -7.43 -3.78 12.60
C ALA A 32 -5.97 -3.78 13.05
N TYR A 33 -5.74 -3.46 14.33
CA TYR A 33 -4.46 -3.53 15.03
C TYR A 33 -4.61 -4.30 16.34
N ASN A 34 -3.75 -5.29 16.55
CA ASN A 34 -3.73 -6.12 17.74
C ASN A 34 -2.43 -5.93 18.54
N PRO A 35 -2.45 -5.15 19.64
CA PRO A 35 -1.26 -4.89 20.46
C PRO A 35 -0.76 -6.11 21.26
N LYS A 36 -1.50 -7.23 21.28
CA LYS A 36 -1.14 -8.44 22.04
C LYS A 36 -0.35 -9.45 21.23
N VAL A 37 -0.32 -9.29 19.91
CA VAL A 37 0.45 -10.17 19.04
C VAL A 37 1.93 -9.86 19.22
N GLU A 38 2.75 -10.92 19.27
CA GLU A 38 4.21 -10.78 19.35
C GLU A 38 4.72 -9.92 18.17
N GLY A 39 5.53 -8.91 18.49
CA GLY A 39 6.07 -7.97 17.51
C GLY A 39 5.27 -6.68 17.35
N ALA A 40 4.08 -6.57 17.97
CA ALA A 40 3.41 -5.28 18.14
C ALA A 40 4.25 -4.35 19.01
N GLN A 41 4.36 -3.09 18.60
CA GLN A 41 5.17 -2.08 19.31
C GLN A 41 4.33 -1.14 20.16
N LEU A 42 3.05 -0.97 19.86
CA LEU A 42 2.19 -0.03 20.58
C LEU A 42 1.51 -0.73 21.76
N SER A 43 1.45 0.00 22.87
CA SER A 43 0.71 -0.40 24.05
C SER A 43 -0.80 -0.32 23.82
N GLY A 44 -1.54 -1.38 24.18
CA GLY A 44 -3.01 -1.36 24.17
C GLY A 44 -3.65 -0.49 25.26
N ASN A 45 -2.84 0.13 26.14
CA ASN A 45 -3.34 1.08 27.15
C ASN A 45 -3.50 2.50 26.61
N ASP A 46 -2.84 2.82 25.50
CA ASP A 46 -2.89 4.14 24.89
C ASP A 46 -3.97 4.23 23.82
N ASP A 47 -4.32 5.46 23.46
CA ASP A 47 -5.09 5.71 22.25
C ASP A 47 -4.22 5.41 21.03
N ILE A 48 -4.71 4.50 20.18
CA ILE A 48 -4.05 4.15 18.91
C ILE A 48 -4.78 4.83 17.75
N TYR A 49 -3.99 5.37 16.84
CA TYR A 49 -4.43 6.03 15.62
C TYR A 49 -3.91 5.27 14.42
N VAL A 50 -4.74 5.15 13.39
CA VAL A 50 -4.31 4.71 12.07
C VAL A 50 -3.95 5.95 11.24
N VAL A 51 -2.81 5.89 10.57
CA VAL A 51 -2.41 6.85 9.54
C VAL A 51 -2.59 6.16 8.19
N LEU A 52 -3.37 6.78 7.32
CA LEU A 52 -3.75 6.26 6.01
C LEU A 52 -3.15 7.16 4.93
N ASP A 53 -2.38 6.54 4.04
CA ASP A 53 -1.94 7.16 2.80
C ASP A 53 -2.85 6.68 1.68
N LEU A 54 -3.78 7.56 1.28
CA LEU A 54 -4.67 7.35 0.15
C LEU A 54 -3.97 7.90 -1.11
N ALA A 55 -3.60 7.02 -2.03
CA ALA A 55 -2.82 7.41 -3.20
C ALA A 55 -3.69 8.20 -4.21
N PHE A 56 -3.82 9.52 -4.05
CA PHE A 56 -4.37 10.44 -5.05
C PHE A 56 -3.30 11.41 -5.60
N ALA A 57 -3.62 12.12 -6.68
CA ALA A 57 -2.74 13.13 -7.31
C ALA A 57 -2.35 14.26 -6.33
N GLU A 58 -3.19 14.52 -5.32
CA GLU A 58 -2.90 15.35 -4.16
C GLU A 58 -3.02 14.44 -2.93
N ARG A 59 -1.94 14.29 -2.19
CA ARG A 59 -1.81 13.28 -1.12
C ARG A 59 -2.66 13.68 0.07
N GLU A 60 -3.87 13.13 0.17
CA GLU A 60 -4.63 13.23 1.40
C GLU A 60 -4.14 12.14 2.36
N ARG A 61 -3.37 12.57 3.36
CA ARG A 61 -3.03 11.72 4.51
C ARG A 61 -4.13 11.89 5.54
N LEU A 62 -4.83 10.80 5.82
CA LEU A 62 -5.85 10.76 6.87
C LEU A 62 -5.23 10.19 8.14
N VAL A 63 -5.54 10.81 9.28
CA VAL A 63 -5.20 10.28 10.61
C VAL A 63 -6.50 10.14 11.38
N ALA A 64 -6.79 8.95 11.87
CA ALA A 64 -8.03 8.67 12.57
C ALA A 64 -7.78 7.87 13.85
N LYS A 65 -8.48 8.24 14.92
CA LYS A 65 -8.48 7.46 16.17
C LYS A 65 -9.22 6.15 15.92
N MET A 66 -8.63 5.04 16.35
CA MET A 66 -9.24 3.71 16.23
C MET A 66 -10.22 3.45 17.37
N ALA A 67 -11.29 2.73 17.07
CA ALA A 67 -12.24 2.23 18.06
C ALA A 67 -11.65 1.01 18.76
N LYS A 68 -11.64 1.00 20.10
CA LYS A 68 -11.20 -0.13 20.91
C LYS A 68 -12.39 -1.06 21.21
N ALA A 69 -12.30 -2.31 20.77
CA ALA A 69 -13.26 -3.36 21.07
C ALA A 69 -12.54 -4.49 21.82
N GLY A 70 -12.65 -4.47 23.16
CA GLY A 70 -11.86 -5.34 24.02
C GLY A 70 -10.37 -5.03 23.90
N GLU A 71 -9.61 -5.97 23.33
CA GLU A 71 -8.16 -5.85 23.16
C GLU A 71 -7.75 -5.46 21.72
N LEU A 72 -8.72 -5.37 20.81
CA LEU A 72 -8.50 -5.04 19.41
C LEU A 72 -8.83 -3.58 19.11
N PHE A 73 -8.02 -2.94 18.27
CA PHE A 73 -8.29 -1.60 17.75
C PHE A 73 -8.72 -1.70 16.30
N THR A 74 -9.83 -1.05 15.93
CA THR A 74 -10.41 -1.14 14.59
C THR A 74 -10.78 0.24 14.04
N TYR A 75 -10.72 0.38 12.71
CA TYR A 75 -11.19 1.55 11.99
C TYR A 75 -11.89 1.11 10.70
N GLU A 76 -13.10 1.62 10.50
CA GLU A 76 -13.88 1.40 9.28
C GLU A 76 -13.62 2.53 8.30
N LEU A 77 -13.20 2.19 7.08
CA LEU A 77 -12.92 3.12 6.01
C LEU A 77 -13.83 2.79 4.81
N PRO A 78 -14.80 3.65 4.47
CA PRO A 78 -15.53 3.56 3.22
C PRO A 78 -14.57 3.75 2.04
N VAL A 79 -14.55 2.79 1.13
CA VAL A 79 -13.66 2.82 -0.04
C VAL A 79 -14.34 3.63 -1.15
N MET A 80 -13.96 4.90 -1.23
CA MET A 80 -14.49 5.83 -2.23
C MET A 80 -13.69 5.78 -3.52
N ALA A 81 -14.38 5.93 -4.65
CA ALA A 81 -13.69 6.18 -5.92
C ALA A 81 -13.08 7.60 -5.90
N PRO A 82 -11.89 7.81 -6.49
CA PRO A 82 -11.09 6.85 -7.24
C PRO A 82 -9.84 6.35 -6.47
N VAL A 83 -9.96 5.96 -5.20
CA VAL A 83 -8.81 5.47 -4.41
C VAL A 83 -8.25 4.17 -5.02
N PRO A 84 -6.96 4.11 -5.39
CA PRO A 84 -6.38 2.93 -6.04
C PRO A 84 -5.68 1.95 -5.09
N GLN A 85 -5.26 2.44 -3.92
CA GLN A 85 -4.61 1.67 -2.88
C GLN A 85 -4.87 2.36 -1.54
N VAL A 86 -4.97 1.55 -0.49
CA VAL A 86 -4.89 2.00 0.90
C VAL A 86 -3.62 1.43 1.50
N SER A 87 -2.75 2.31 2.00
CA SER A 87 -1.56 1.95 2.77
C SER A 87 -1.70 2.59 4.14
N CYS A 88 -1.38 1.84 5.19
CA CYS A 88 -1.55 2.33 6.54
C CYS A 88 -0.47 1.86 7.50
N PHE A 89 -0.37 2.62 8.58
CA PHE A 89 0.45 2.30 9.73
C PHE A 89 -0.15 2.89 11.01
N PHE A 90 0.41 2.52 12.15
CA PHE A 90 -0.21 2.80 13.45
C PHE A 90 0.70 3.63 14.34
N ILE A 91 0.10 4.59 15.03
CA ILE A 91 0.81 5.50 15.95
C ILE A 91 0.04 5.66 17.26
N THR A 92 0.76 6.04 18.31
CA THR A 92 0.22 6.78 19.46
C THR A 92 0.68 8.23 19.35
N MET A 93 0.48 9.03 20.40
CA MET A 93 1.03 10.39 20.45
C MET A 93 2.57 10.43 20.52
N SER A 94 3.21 9.32 20.89
CA SER A 94 4.66 9.26 21.14
C SER A 94 5.39 8.17 20.36
N GLU A 95 4.67 7.14 19.89
CA GLU A 95 5.26 5.96 19.28
C GLU A 95 4.66 5.67 17.90
N PHE A 96 5.41 4.94 17.08
CA PHE A 96 5.04 4.54 15.74
C PHE A 96 5.45 3.09 15.50
N ASP A 97 4.51 2.24 15.08
CA ASP A 97 4.78 0.84 14.76
C ASP A 97 5.03 0.67 13.26
N GLN A 98 6.29 0.85 12.86
CA GLN A 98 6.70 0.70 11.47
C GLN A 98 6.51 -0.73 10.93
N LYS A 99 6.56 -1.74 11.81
CA LYS A 99 6.48 -3.15 11.41
C LYS A 99 5.04 -3.59 11.14
N ALA A 100 4.07 -2.88 11.71
CA ALA A 100 2.66 -3.08 11.49
C ALA A 100 2.14 -2.44 10.19
N HIS A 101 3.01 -1.95 9.31
CA HIS A 101 2.59 -1.43 8.01
C HIS A 101 1.82 -2.50 7.23
N CYS A 102 0.66 -2.14 6.71
CA CYS A 102 -0.08 -2.98 5.78
C CYS A 102 -0.74 -2.13 4.69
N ASP A 103 -0.87 -2.72 3.51
CA ASP A 103 -1.48 -2.09 2.36
C ASP A 103 -2.30 -3.08 1.55
N THR A 104 -3.25 -2.56 0.78
CA THR A 104 -4.04 -3.33 -0.16
C THR A 104 -4.42 -2.51 -1.38
N LEU A 105 -4.51 -3.19 -2.53
CA LEU A 105 -5.03 -2.62 -3.75
C LEU A 105 -6.55 -2.49 -3.65
N ILE A 106 -7.10 -1.48 -4.32
CA ILE A 106 -8.54 -1.34 -4.47
C ILE A 106 -8.97 -1.94 -5.81
N TYR A 107 -10.14 -2.59 -5.81
CA TYR A 107 -10.68 -3.31 -6.95
C TYR A 107 -12.01 -2.71 -7.43
N HIS A 108 -12.30 -2.88 -8.71
CA HIS A 108 -13.64 -2.69 -9.25
C HIS A 108 -14.58 -3.80 -8.76
N PRO A 109 -15.91 -3.61 -8.86
CA PRO A 109 -16.88 -4.65 -8.54
C PRO A 109 -16.63 -6.00 -9.25
N ASP A 110 -16.09 -5.95 -10.48
CA ASP A 110 -15.71 -7.09 -11.31
C ASP A 110 -14.43 -7.83 -10.85
N GLY A 111 -13.77 -7.34 -9.79
CA GLY A 111 -12.59 -7.97 -9.21
C GLY A 111 -11.27 -7.59 -9.90
N LYS A 112 -11.26 -6.67 -10.85
CA LYS A 112 -10.02 -6.14 -11.42
C LYS A 112 -9.48 -4.98 -10.58
N PRO A 113 -8.15 -4.86 -10.38
CA PRO A 113 -7.57 -3.69 -9.75
C PRO A 113 -7.98 -2.41 -10.48
N VAL A 114 -8.31 -1.36 -9.74
CA VAL A 114 -8.69 -0.08 -10.33
C VAL A 114 -7.47 0.61 -10.97
N ARG A 115 -7.71 1.58 -11.85
CA ARG A 115 -6.65 2.35 -12.51
C ARG A 115 -5.68 2.94 -11.49
N GLY A 116 -4.39 2.70 -11.69
CA GLY A 116 -3.32 3.19 -10.83
C GLY A 116 -3.03 2.34 -9.59
N ALA A 117 -3.75 1.24 -9.36
CA ALA A 117 -3.54 0.36 -8.20
C ALA A 117 -2.09 -0.16 -8.14
N TYR A 118 -1.59 -0.72 -9.24
CA TYR A 118 -0.20 -1.20 -9.32
C TYR A 118 0.82 -0.05 -9.24
N LEU A 119 0.45 1.13 -9.76
CA LEU A 119 1.32 2.32 -9.75
C LEU A 119 1.43 2.97 -8.37
N ALA A 120 0.45 2.77 -7.49
CA ALA A 120 0.47 3.21 -6.11
C ALA A 120 1.47 2.37 -5.29
N SER A 121 1.55 1.06 -5.56
CA SER A 121 2.53 0.15 -4.97
C SER A 121 3.98 0.41 -5.38
N LEU A 122 4.22 1.19 -6.45
CA LEU A 122 5.57 1.64 -6.84
C LEU A 122 6.21 2.65 -5.87
N ARG A 123 5.53 3.04 -4.80
CA ARG A 123 6.17 3.83 -3.73
C ARG A 123 7.45 3.15 -3.24
N ALA A 124 8.31 3.99 -2.65
CA ALA A 124 9.71 3.84 -2.16
C ALA A 124 10.28 2.47 -1.74
N TYR A 125 9.48 1.42 -1.64
CA TYR A 125 9.85 0.09 -1.15
C TYR A 125 10.28 -0.89 -2.26
N TYR A 126 9.76 -0.76 -3.49
CA TYR A 126 10.01 -1.73 -4.57
C TYR A 126 10.36 -1.09 -5.93
N PRO A 127 11.36 -0.18 -6.02
CA PRO A 127 11.75 0.42 -7.30
C PRO A 127 12.13 -0.62 -8.36
N GLU A 128 12.64 -1.79 -7.97
CA GLU A 128 13.00 -2.90 -8.85
C GLU A 128 11.80 -3.56 -9.56
N LYS A 129 10.60 -3.47 -8.97
CA LYS A 129 9.37 -4.06 -9.53
C LYS A 129 8.68 -3.18 -10.57
N TYR A 130 9.28 -2.04 -10.94
CA TYR A 130 8.63 -1.05 -11.80
C TYR A 130 8.19 -1.58 -13.17
N LEU A 131 8.95 -2.48 -13.79
CA LEU A 131 8.55 -3.08 -15.06
C LEU A 131 7.38 -4.07 -14.91
N GLU A 132 7.30 -4.78 -13.79
CA GLU A 132 6.19 -5.71 -13.52
C GLU A 132 4.88 -4.94 -13.33
N PHE A 133 4.88 -3.96 -12.42
CA PHE A 133 3.71 -3.13 -12.16
C PHE A 133 3.30 -2.29 -13.37
N PHE A 134 4.26 -1.81 -14.17
CA PHE A 134 3.96 -1.19 -15.46
C PHE A 134 3.21 -2.15 -16.40
N ARG A 135 3.71 -3.38 -16.60
CA ARG A 135 3.09 -4.37 -17.49
C ARG A 135 1.68 -4.74 -17.03
N GLN A 136 1.48 -4.94 -15.73
CA GLN A 136 0.17 -5.25 -15.14
C GLN A 136 -0.82 -4.10 -15.34
N GLU A 137 -0.37 -2.86 -15.14
CA GLU A 137 -1.20 -1.67 -15.32
C GLU A 137 -1.63 -1.50 -16.79
N ILE A 138 -0.70 -1.53 -17.76
CA ILE A 138 -1.04 -1.30 -19.18
C ILE A 138 -1.86 -2.45 -19.80
N ALA A 139 -1.80 -3.65 -19.23
CA ALA A 139 -2.64 -4.77 -19.65
C ALA A 139 -4.13 -4.51 -19.35
N LEU A 140 -4.41 -3.75 -18.28
CA LEU A 140 -5.77 -3.34 -17.90
C LEU A 140 -6.14 -1.96 -18.48
N TYR A 141 -5.16 -1.05 -18.53
CA TYR A 141 -5.33 0.35 -18.87
C TYR A 141 -4.26 0.82 -19.87
N PRO A 142 -4.37 0.42 -21.16
CA PRO A 142 -3.34 0.69 -22.17
C PRO A 142 -3.12 2.20 -22.45
N ASP A 143 -4.10 3.04 -22.10
CA ASP A 143 -4.07 4.50 -22.22
C ASP A 143 -3.53 5.22 -20.96
N SER A 144 -3.03 4.47 -19.96
CA SER A 144 -2.56 5.04 -18.69
C SER A 144 -1.26 5.83 -18.86
N TYR A 145 -1.38 7.13 -19.18
CA TYR A 145 -0.23 8.03 -19.32
C TYR A 145 0.67 8.04 -18.07
N LEU A 146 0.05 7.96 -16.87
CA LEU A 146 0.77 7.89 -15.60
C LEU A 146 1.65 6.63 -15.50
N ALA A 147 1.23 5.50 -16.08
CA ALA A 147 2.02 4.27 -16.11
C ALA A 147 3.31 4.46 -16.91
N TYR A 148 3.21 5.06 -18.09
CA TYR A 148 4.37 5.39 -18.92
C TYR A 148 5.30 6.41 -18.25
N ALA A 149 4.72 7.47 -17.68
CA ALA A 149 5.50 8.49 -16.96
C ALA A 149 6.28 7.88 -15.78
N LYS A 150 5.64 7.03 -14.97
CA LYS A 150 6.31 6.31 -13.88
C LYS A 150 7.35 5.32 -14.41
N LYS A 151 7.05 4.53 -15.45
CA LYS A 151 8.03 3.60 -16.03
C LYS A 151 9.33 4.31 -16.37
N TRP A 152 9.26 5.45 -17.05
CA TRP A 152 10.46 6.21 -17.43
C TRP A 152 11.13 6.91 -16.24
N LEU A 153 10.35 7.43 -15.30
CA LEU A 153 10.88 7.97 -14.04
C LEU A 153 11.74 6.93 -13.32
N TYR A 154 11.22 5.72 -13.10
CA TYR A 154 11.93 4.67 -12.37
C TYR A 154 13.02 3.98 -13.20
N ALA A 155 12.90 3.91 -14.53
CA ALA A 155 13.99 3.46 -15.40
C ALA A 155 15.22 4.39 -15.32
N GLY A 156 14.99 5.70 -15.09
CA GLY A 156 16.04 6.68 -14.88
C GLY A 156 16.62 6.72 -13.45
N ILE A 157 16.02 6.01 -12.50
CA ILE A 157 16.56 5.86 -11.15
C ILE A 157 17.67 4.82 -11.20
N ASP A 158 18.92 5.26 -11.08
CA ASP A 158 20.08 4.39 -10.92
C ASP A 158 19.93 3.56 -9.63
N PRO A 159 19.84 2.21 -9.71
CA PRO A 159 19.75 1.34 -8.54
C PRO A 159 20.90 1.55 -7.54
N TRP A 160 22.05 2.03 -8.02
CA TRP A 160 23.25 2.22 -7.21
C TRP A 160 23.20 3.43 -6.28
N ARG A 161 22.32 4.41 -6.52
CA ARG A 161 22.19 5.61 -5.65
C ARG A 161 21.50 5.33 -4.30
N TYR A 162 20.81 4.20 -4.16
CA TYR A 162 20.05 3.84 -2.95
C TYR A 162 20.56 2.57 -2.24
N SER A 163 21.60 1.93 -2.75
CA SER A 163 22.26 0.78 -2.11
C SER A 163 23.24 1.23 -1.02
N THR A 164 22.74 1.60 0.16
CA THR A 164 23.58 1.67 1.36
C THR A 164 23.86 0.26 1.87
N LYS A 165 24.94 -0.36 1.37
CA LYS A 165 25.85 -1.34 2.02
C LYS A 165 26.45 -2.31 0.98
N ASN A 166 27.77 -2.18 0.78
CA ASN A 166 28.69 -3.23 0.31
C ASN A 166 28.39 -3.96 -1.02
N ALA A 167 28.22 -3.23 -2.12
CA ALA A 167 28.34 -3.84 -3.45
C ALA A 167 29.59 -3.32 -4.16
N ILE A 168 30.56 -4.22 -4.38
CA ILE A 168 31.75 -3.99 -5.19
C ILE A 168 31.27 -3.62 -6.60
N LYS A 169 31.74 -2.48 -7.13
CA LYS A 169 31.44 -2.07 -8.52
C LYS A 169 31.88 -3.19 -9.47
N PRO A 170 31.00 -3.74 -10.33
CA PRO A 170 31.48 -4.45 -11.50
C PRO A 170 32.10 -3.41 -12.43
N THR A 171 33.38 -3.60 -12.72
CA THR A 171 34.09 -2.86 -13.77
C THR A 171 33.45 -3.16 -15.12
N SER A 172 33.14 -2.10 -15.85
CA SER A 172 32.59 -2.06 -17.22
C SER A 172 31.08 -2.31 -17.40
N TYR A 173 30.32 -1.21 -17.51
CA TYR A 173 29.17 -1.16 -18.41
C TYR A 173 29.69 -0.62 -19.74
N SER A 174 30.04 -1.51 -20.67
CA SER A 174 30.06 -1.18 -22.08
C SER A 174 28.62 -1.03 -22.57
N ALA A 175 28.41 0.00 -23.39
CA ALA A 175 27.14 0.41 -23.95
C ALA A 175 26.39 -0.74 -24.62
N LEU A 176 25.11 -0.90 -24.27
CA LEU A 176 24.12 -1.57 -25.11
C LEU A 176 22.85 -0.72 -25.11
N TRP A 177 22.89 0.35 -25.89
CA TRP A 177 21.69 0.97 -26.43
C TRP A 177 21.19 0.07 -27.56
N PRO A 178 19.95 -0.45 -27.54
CA PRO A 178 19.26 -0.74 -28.77
C PRO A 178 18.74 0.61 -29.27
N THR A 179 19.46 1.21 -30.21
CA THR A 179 18.82 2.12 -31.16
C THR A 179 17.80 1.30 -31.91
N ASP A 180 16.52 1.43 -31.61
CA ASP A 180 15.47 1.22 -32.60
C ASP A 180 14.12 1.77 -32.13
N THR A 181 13.55 2.60 -33.01
CA THR A 181 12.16 3.08 -33.13
C THR A 181 11.66 4.17 -32.18
N CYS A 182 11.82 5.42 -32.66
CA CYS A 182 10.92 6.53 -32.40
C CYS A 182 9.53 6.27 -33.02
N PHE A 183 8.48 6.67 -32.30
CA PHE A 183 7.32 7.40 -32.83
C PHE A 183 6.90 8.45 -31.79
#